data_AF-A0A0F1AB40-F1
#
_entry.id   AF-A0A0F1AB40-F1
#
_cell.length_a   1.000
_cell.length_b   1.000
_cell.length_c   1.000
_cell.angle_alpha   90.00
_cell.angle_beta   90.00
_cell.angle_gamma   90.00
#
_symmetry.space_group_name_H-M   'P 1'
#
loop_
_entity.id
_entity.type
_entity.pdbx_description
1 polymer ?
#
loop_
_entity_poly.entity_id
_entity_poly.type
_entity_poly.pdbx_seq_one_letter_code
_entity_poly.pdbx_strand_id
1 'polypeptide(L)'
;MVKSKTLSAYKERNPIKSAARYKANKAVERGVISKPDSCESCGKHVRLEGHHYDYNLPLSVKWLCRKCHNDWHKENGPGLNGD
;
A
#
# COMPACT_ATOMS: atom_id res chain seq x y z
N MET A 1 13.74 -7.78 -29.03
CA MET A 1 12.38 -7.61 -28.49
C MET A 1 12.49 -7.18 -27.04
N VAL A 2 12.26 -5.91 -26.73
CA VAL A 2 12.27 -5.41 -25.36
C VAL A 2 10.99 -5.90 -24.68
N LYS A 3 11.09 -6.88 -23.78
CA LYS A 3 9.95 -7.39 -23.01
C LYS A 3 9.41 -6.26 -22.14
N SER A 4 8.38 -5.59 -22.61
CA SER A 4 7.57 -4.67 -21.82
C SER A 4 7.08 -5.42 -20.57
N LYS A 5 7.56 -5.00 -19.39
CA LYS A 5 7.17 -5.60 -18.10
C LYS A 5 5.71 -5.24 -17.83
N THR A 6 4.79 -6.06 -18.31
CA THR A 6 3.35 -5.90 -18.11
C THR A 6 2.98 -6.05 -16.63
N LEU A 7 1.86 -5.42 -16.23
CA LEU A 7 1.26 -5.51 -14.88
C LEU A 7 1.10 -6.95 -14.37
N SER A 8 0.97 -7.95 -15.27
CA SER A 8 0.89 -9.38 -14.95
C SER A 8 2.15 -9.86 -14.21
N ALA A 9 3.32 -9.55 -14.77
CA ALA A 9 4.59 -10.04 -14.23
C ALA A 9 4.89 -9.45 -12.85
N TYR A 10 4.38 -8.25 -12.52
CA TYR A 10 4.55 -7.68 -11.17
C TYR A 10 3.71 -8.42 -10.13
N LYS A 11 2.44 -8.71 -10.45
CA LYS A 11 1.54 -9.45 -9.56
C LYS A 11 2.06 -10.85 -9.26
N GLU A 12 2.55 -11.55 -10.29
CA GLU A 12 3.17 -12.87 -10.16
C GLU A 12 4.40 -12.86 -9.25
N ARG A 13 5.22 -11.80 -9.32
CA ARG A 13 6.43 -11.66 -8.50
C ARG A 13 6.18 -11.09 -7.09
N ASN A 14 5.01 -10.54 -6.84
CA ASN A 14 4.65 -9.92 -5.55
C ASN A 14 3.21 -10.29 -5.16
N PRO A 15 2.90 -11.59 -5.02
CA PRO A 15 1.53 -12.05 -4.84
C PRO A 15 0.94 -11.54 -3.53
N ILE A 16 1.72 -11.53 -2.43
CA ILE A 16 1.25 -11.09 -1.11
C ILE A 16 0.94 -9.59 -1.11
N LYS A 17 1.88 -8.74 -1.55
CA LYS A 17 1.67 -7.29 -1.67
C LYS A 17 0.48 -6.95 -2.56
N SER A 18 0.32 -7.69 -3.67
CA SER A 18 -0.81 -7.51 -4.59
C SER A 18 -2.14 -7.88 -3.96
N ALA A 19 -2.20 -9.01 -3.24
CA ALA A 19 -3.39 -9.47 -2.54
C ALA A 19 -3.78 -8.50 -1.41
N ALA A 20 -2.81 -8.02 -0.62
CA ALA A 20 -3.06 -7.08 0.46
C ALA A 20 -3.64 -5.77 -0.04
N ARG A 21 -3.05 -5.19 -1.09
CA ARG A 21 -3.58 -3.98 -1.75
C ARG A 21 -4.98 -4.18 -2.31
N TYR A 22 -5.23 -5.33 -2.95
CA TYR A 22 -6.56 -5.64 -3.47
C TYR A 22 -7.61 -5.70 -2.35
N LYS A 23 -7.32 -6.43 -1.26
CA LYS A 23 -8.21 -6.55 -0.10
C LYS A 23 -8.47 -5.20 0.56
N ALA A 24 -7.44 -4.38 0.78
CA ALA A 24 -7.57 -3.02 1.32
C ALA A 24 -8.49 -2.15 0.46
N ASN A 25 -8.26 -2.12 -0.86
CA ASN A 25 -9.08 -1.32 -1.78
C ASN A 25 -10.55 -1.79 -1.76
N LYS A 26 -10.79 -3.10 -1.74
CA LYS A 26 -12.16 -3.64 -1.64
C LYS A 26 -12.82 -3.32 -0.31
N ALA A 27 -12.07 -3.29 0.79
CA ALA A 27 -12.59 -2.87 2.08
C ALA A 27 -12.96 -1.38 2.10
N VAL A 28 -12.16 -0.52 1.46
CA VAL A 28 -12.51 0.90 1.29
C VAL A 28 -13.76 1.06 0.43
N GLU A 29 -13.83 0.40 -0.72
CA GLU A 29 -15.00 0.45 -1.62
C GLU A 29 -16.28 -0.02 -0.92
N ARG A 30 -16.17 -1.00 -0.01
CA ARG A 30 -17.30 -1.54 0.77
C ARG A 30 -17.59 -0.76 2.05
N GLY A 31 -16.80 0.27 2.39
CA GLY A 31 -16.94 1.03 3.63
C GLY A 31 -16.54 0.28 4.90
N VAL A 32 -15.83 -0.84 4.79
CA VAL A 32 -15.31 -1.62 5.95
C VAL A 32 -14.17 -0.88 6.64
N ILE A 33 -13.33 -0.19 5.87
CA ILE A 33 -12.32 0.73 6.39
C ILE A 33 -12.46 2.06 5.68
N SER A 34 -12.24 3.17 6.40
CA SER A 34 -12.30 4.50 5.81
C SER A 34 -10.92 4.92 5.31
N LYS A 35 -10.91 5.56 4.14
CA LYS A 35 -9.73 6.26 3.63
C LYS A 35 -9.89 7.76 3.94
N PRO A 36 -8.99 8.37 4.75
CA PRO A 36 -9.02 9.79 5.01
C PRO A 36 -8.65 10.59 3.76
N ASP A 37 -8.98 11.87 3.78
CA ASP A 37 -8.61 12.85 2.75
C ASP A 37 -7.23 13.49 2.98
N SER A 38 -6.64 13.22 4.16
CA SER A 38 -5.38 13.79 4.64
C SER A 38 -4.43 12.71 5.14
N CYS A 39 -3.13 12.98 5.01
CA CYS A 39 -2.07 12.06 5.44
C CYS A 39 -2.11 11.87 6.97
N GLU A 40 -2.17 10.61 7.43
CA GLU A 40 -2.20 10.30 8.87
C GLU A 40 -0.88 10.55 9.61
N SER A 41 0.18 10.95 8.90
CA SER A 41 1.47 11.34 9.50
C SER A 41 1.71 12.84 9.51
N CYS A 42 1.41 13.55 8.43
CA CYS A 42 1.72 14.98 8.31
C CYS A 42 0.50 15.89 8.07
N GLY A 43 -0.72 15.34 8.05
CA GLY A 43 -1.98 16.08 7.90
C GLY A 43 -2.22 16.70 6.51
N LYS A 44 -1.30 16.56 5.55
CA LYS A 44 -1.46 17.17 4.23
C LYS A 44 -2.59 16.52 3.43
N HIS A 45 -3.47 17.33 2.87
CA HIS A 45 -4.51 16.93 1.91
C HIS A 45 -3.88 16.72 0.53
N VAL A 46 -3.50 15.48 0.25
CA VAL A 46 -2.85 15.07 -1.01
C VAL A 46 -3.23 13.63 -1.33
N ARG A 47 -2.85 13.13 -2.51
CA ARG A 47 -3.05 11.72 -2.86
C ARG A 47 -2.35 10.82 -1.83
N LEU A 48 -3.13 9.95 -1.19
CA LEU A 48 -2.66 8.99 -0.20
C LEU A 48 -2.47 7.59 -0.80
N GLU A 49 -1.43 6.93 -0.32
CA GLU A 49 -1.08 5.55 -0.55
C GLU A 49 -1.40 4.73 0.70
N GLY A 50 -1.87 3.50 0.50
CA GLY A 50 -2.05 2.55 1.60
C GLY A 50 -0.72 1.92 1.97
N HIS A 51 -0.22 2.25 3.15
CA HIS A 51 0.97 1.69 3.74
C HIS A 51 0.60 0.48 4.61
N HIS A 52 1.21 -0.66 4.31
CA HIS A 52 1.08 -1.89 5.09
C HIS A 52 2.33 -2.09 5.95
N TYR A 53 2.16 -2.07 7.28
CA TYR A 53 3.22 -2.45 8.22
C TYR A 53 3.50 -3.96 8.17
N ASP A 54 2.44 -4.74 8.00
CA ASP A 54 2.46 -6.18 7.79
C ASP A 54 1.47 -6.52 6.67
N TYR A 55 1.96 -7.09 5.57
CA TYR A 55 1.12 -7.45 4.43
C TYR A 55 0.19 -8.65 4.70
N ASN A 56 0.42 -9.42 5.79
CA ASN A 56 -0.53 -10.42 6.27
C ASN A 56 -1.75 -9.81 6.97
N LEU A 57 -1.71 -8.52 7.31
CA LEU A 57 -2.81 -7.76 7.88
C LEU A 57 -3.37 -6.76 6.84
N PRO A 58 -4.06 -7.24 5.80
CA PRO A 58 -4.37 -6.44 4.62
C PRO A 58 -5.28 -5.23 4.87
N LEU A 59 -6.06 -5.26 5.96
CA LEU A 59 -6.97 -4.17 6.35
C LEU A 59 -6.34 -3.22 7.37
N SER A 60 -5.19 -3.59 7.96
CA SER A 60 -4.41 -2.72 8.84
C SER A 60 -3.53 -1.81 7.98
N VAL A 61 -4.15 -0.80 7.39
CA VAL A 61 -3.52 0.13 6.47
C VAL A 61 -3.43 1.50 7.09
N LYS A 62 -2.25 2.13 6.98
CA LYS A 62 -2.09 3.56 7.24
C LYS A 62 -2.09 4.34 5.93
N TRP A 63 -2.82 5.43 5.87
CA TRP A 63 -2.95 6.27 4.68
C TRP A 63 -1.96 7.41 4.73
N LEU A 64 -0.90 7.28 3.96
CA LEU A 64 0.23 8.20 3.96
C LEU A 64 0.37 8.91 2.63
N CYS A 65 0.81 10.16 2.64
CA CYS A 65 1.31 10.78 1.43
C CYS A 65 2.61 10.08 0.99
N ARG A 66 2.91 10.13 -0.31
CA ARG A 66 4.10 9.47 -0.89
C ARG A 66 5.41 9.82 -0.17
N LYS A 67 5.56 11.05 0.33
CA LYS A 67 6.75 11.46 1.10
C LYS A 67 6.85 10.68 2.40
N CYS A 68 5.84 10.77 3.27
CA CYS A 68 5.81 10.06 4.55
C CYS A 68 5.90 8.54 4.36
N HIS A 69 5.29 8.00 3.32
CA HIS A 69 5.37 6.58 2.98
C HIS A 69 6.81 6.13 2.70
N ASN A 70 7.51 6.86 1.83
CA ASN A 70 8.90 6.57 1.51
C ASN A 70 9.85 6.81 2.69
N ASP A 71 9.62 7.87 3.47
CA ASP A 71 10.42 8.16 4.66
C ASP A 71 10.32 7.00 5.67
N TRP A 72 9.10 6.49 5.90
CA TRP A 72 8.91 5.32 6.75
C TRP A 72 9.67 4.10 6.24
N HIS A 73 9.59 3.80 4.93
CA HIS A 73 10.29 2.66 4.33
C HIS A 73 11.82 2.80 4.37
N LYS A 74 12.37 4.03 4.30
CA LYS A 74 13.80 4.27 4.47
C LYS A 74 14.27 3.94 5.89
N GLU A 75 13.44 4.22 6.89
CA GLU A 75 13.75 4.02 8.30
C GLU A 75 13.50 2.57 8.76
N ASN A 76 12.48 1.90 8.20
CA ASN A 76 11.94 0.64 8.73
C ASN A 76 11.97 -0.54 7.75
N GLY A 77 12.39 -0.33 6.49
CA GLY A 77 12.39 -1.35 5.45
C GLY A 77 11.02 -1.55 4.77
N PRO A 78 10.81 -2.62 3.99
CA PRO A 78 9.67 -2.77 3.09
C PRO A 78 8.32 -3.09 3.74
N GLY A 79 8.27 -3.31 5.07
CA GLY A 79 7.13 -3.88 5.79
C GLY A 79 7.22 -5.41 5.90
N LEU A 80 6.59 -5.98 6.92
CA LEU A 80 6.65 -7.41 7.24
C LEU A 80 5.83 -8.24 6.25
N ASN A 81 6.25 -9.49 6.01
CA ASN A 81 5.54 -10.48 5.18
C ASN A 81 5.22 -10.00 3.76
N GLY A 82 6.05 -9.12 3.21
CA GLY A 82 5.86 -8.54 1.88
C GLY A 82 6.43 -9.37 0.73
N ASP A 83 7.09 -10.49 1.01
CA ASP A 83 7.91 -11.23 0.04
C ASP A 83 7.24 -12.53 -0.43
#